data_AF-A0A0V8JFN6-F1
#
_entry.id   AF-A0A0V8JFN6-F1
#
_cell.length_a   1.000
_cell.length_b   1.000
_cell.length_c   1.000
_cell.angle_alpha   90.00
_cell.angle_beta   90.00
_cell.angle_gamma   90.00
#
_symmetry.space_group_name_H-M   'P 1'
#
loop_
_entity.id
_entity.type
_entity.pdbx_description
1 polymer ?
#
loop_
_entity_poly.entity_id
_entity_poly.type
_entity_poly.pdbx_seq_one_letter_code
_entity_poly.pdbx_strand_id
1 'polypeptide(L)' 'MAFLKSSRIKFIKLFLHTIFLTIILSFLSNICTDIIALILGHPIERDTEYVVTFMVLIWLFFALQSEKYRVR' A
#
# COMPACT_ATOMS: atom_id res chain seq x y z
N MET A 1 -8.95 21.61 10.80
CA MET A 1 -9.52 21.16 9.50
C MET A 1 -9.03 22.05 8.33
N ALA A 2 -7.74 22.39 8.28
CA ALA A 2 -7.18 23.32 7.28
C ALA A 2 -6.43 22.63 6.11
N PHE A 3 -6.22 21.31 6.19
CA PHE A 3 -5.44 20.55 5.18
C PHE A 3 -6.21 20.28 3.88
N LEU A 4 -7.55 20.33 3.91
CA LEU A 4 -8.40 20.05 2.74
C LEU A 4 -8.53 21.22 1.76
N LYS A 5 -8.28 22.46 2.19
CA LYS A 5 -8.54 23.65 1.36
C LYS A 5 -7.38 24.04 0.41
N SER A 6 -6.19 23.45 0.61
CA SER A 6 -4.99 23.72 -0.22
C SER A 6 -4.48 22.48 -0.96
N SER A 7 -5.14 21.34 -0.81
CA SER A 7 -4.72 20.11 -1.46
C SER A 7 -5.18 20.13 -2.93
N ARG A 8 -4.33 20.68 -3.81
CA ARG A 8 -4.38 20.43 -5.26
C ARG A 8 -4.01 18.97 -5.53
N ILE A 9 -4.67 18.00 -4.92
CA ILE A 9 -4.38 16.58 -5.10
C ILE A 9 -5.59 15.91 -5.75
N LYS A 10 -5.36 15.13 -6.81
CA LYS A 10 -6.35 14.32 -7.50
C LYS A 10 -6.71 13.10 -6.65
N PHE A 11 -7.45 13.32 -5.57
CA PHE A 11 -7.81 12.30 -4.57
C PHE A 11 -8.45 11.06 -5.18
N ILE A 12 -9.33 11.20 -6.18
CA ILE A 12 -9.97 10.05 -6.85
C ILE A 12 -8.93 9.14 -7.50
N LYS A 13 -7.96 9.72 -8.22
CA LYS A 13 -6.88 8.96 -8.87
C LYS A 13 -5.96 8.31 -7.85
N LEU A 14 -5.64 9.03 -6.77
CA LEU A 14 -4.81 8.50 -5.68
C LEU A 14 -5.52 7.32 -4.98
N PHE A 15 -6.82 7.45 -4.71
CA PHE A 15 -7.64 6.44 -4.06
C PHE A 15 -7.74 5.15 -4.88
N LEU A 16 -8.08 5.26 -6.18
CA LEU A 16 -8.10 4.12 -7.10
C LEU A 16 -6.77 3.38 -7.13
N HIS A 17 -5.66 4.12 -7.16
CA HIS A 17 -4.34 3.52 -7.22
C HIS A 17 -3.95 2.84 -5.89
N THR A 18 -4.37 3.43 -4.77
CA THR A 18 -4.17 2.84 -3.43
C THR A 18 -4.93 1.53 -3.29
N ILE A 19 -6.18 1.45 -3.78
CA ILE A 19 -6.97 0.21 -3.79
C ILE A 19 -6.24 -0.87 -4.60
N PHE A 20 -5.85 -0.54 -5.83
CA PHE A 20 -5.21 -1.52 -6.72
C PHE A 20 -3.87 -2.00 -6.16
N LEU A 21 -3.08 -1.07 -5.61
CA LEU A 21 -1.81 -1.39 -4.95
C LEU A 21 -2.01 -2.31 -3.74
N THR A 22 -3.02 -2.06 -2.92
CA THR A 22 -3.32 -2.87 -1.73
C THR A 22 -3.70 -4.30 -2.13
N ILE A 23 -4.55 -4.47 -3.15
CA ILE A 23 -4.93 -5.79 -3.67
C ILE A 23 -3.71 -6.57 -4.15
N ILE A 24 -2.82 -5.93 -4.91
CA ILE A 24 -1.59 -6.57 -5.41
C ILE A 24 -0.67 -6.96 -4.25
N LEU A 25 -0.45 -6.05 -3.30
CA LEU A 25 0.43 -6.30 -2.15
C LEU A 25 -0.10 -7.43 -1.25
N SER A 26 -1.42 -7.47 -1.01
CA SER A 26 -2.05 -8.56 -0.26
C SER A 26 -1.88 -9.89 -0.97
N PHE A 27 -2.10 -9.94 -2.29
CA PHE A 27 -1.91 -11.16 -3.05
C PHE A 27 -0.45 -11.64 -3.04
N LEU A 28 0.48 -10.71 -3.24
CA LEU A 28 1.91 -11.01 -3.22
C LEU A 28 2.38 -11.44 -1.82
N SER A 29 1.89 -10.80 -0.76
CA SER A 29 2.21 -11.14 0.62
C SER A 29 1.75 -12.55 0.98
N ASN A 30 0.55 -12.95 0.55
CA ASN A 30 0.07 -14.32 0.75
C ASN A 30 0.97 -15.33 0.02
N ILE A 31 1.30 -15.08 -1.25
CA ILE A 31 2.21 -15.96 -2.01
C ILE A 31 3.58 -16.06 -1.33
N CYS A 32 4.15 -14.93 -0.89
CA CYS A 32 5.42 -14.95 -0.18
C CYS A 32 5.33 -15.75 1.13
N THR A 33 4.26 -15.58 1.89
CA THR A 33 4.05 -16.32 3.15
C THR A 33 3.97 -17.82 2.89
N ASP A 34 3.23 -18.24 1.86
CA ASP A 34 3.11 -19.66 1.47
C ASP A 34 4.44 -20.24 1.01
N ILE A 35 5.22 -19.50 0.20
CA ILE A 35 6.55 -19.94 -0.25
C ILE A 35 7.48 -20.11 0.95
N ILE A 36 7.53 -19.14 1.86
CA ILE A 36 8.43 -19.20 3.01
C ILE A 36 7.97 -20.33 3.97
N ALA A 37 6.66 -20.53 4.16
CA ALA A 37 6.14 -21.65 4.95
C ALA A 37 6.52 -23.01 4.34
N LEU A 38 6.50 -23.12 3.01
CA LEU A 38 6.94 -24.31 2.29
C LEU A 38 8.45 -24.57 2.44
N ILE A 39 9.27 -23.51 2.44
CA ILE A 39 10.73 -23.60 2.63
C ILE A 39 11.08 -23.96 4.09
N LEU A 40 10.42 -23.35 5.07
CA LEU A 40 10.68 -23.56 6.50
C LEU A 40 10.07 -24.86 7.03
N GLY A 41 9.11 -25.45 6.31
CA GLY A 41 8.45 -26.70 6.73
C GLY A 41 7.50 -26.54 7.92
N HIS A 42 7.17 -25.31 8.31
CA HIS A 42 6.18 -25.00 9.35
C HIS A 42 5.37 -23.76 8.95
N PRO A 43 4.11 -23.63 9.40
CA PRO A 43 3.31 -22.45 9.13
C PRO A 43 3.95 -21.21 9.76
N ILE A 44 3.96 -20.11 9.02
CA ILE A 44 4.37 -18.79 9.50
C ILE A 44 3.12 -18.09 10.03
N GLU A 45 3.17 -17.69 11.30
CA GLU A 45 2.08 -16.94 11.93
C GLU A 45 1.91 -15.55 11.28
N ARG A 46 0.65 -15.11 11.23
CA ARG A 46 0.06 -14.09 10.34
C ARG A 46 0.54 -12.62 10.52
N ASP A 47 1.71 -12.37 11.08
CA ASP A 47 2.21 -10.99 11.28
C ASP A 47 2.59 -10.27 9.98
N THR A 48 2.38 -10.89 8.82
CA THR A 48 2.63 -10.31 7.50
C THR A 48 1.67 -9.17 7.14
N GLU A 49 0.53 -9.04 7.84
CA GLU A 49 -0.42 -7.92 7.65
C GLU A 49 0.21 -6.54 7.96
N TYR A 50 1.11 -6.49 8.95
CA TYR A 50 1.84 -5.25 9.30
C TYR A 50 2.78 -4.82 8.19
N VAL A 51 3.38 -5.78 7.48
CA VAL A 51 4.32 -5.50 6.38
C VAL A 51 3.60 -4.82 5.22
N VAL A 52 2.43 -5.34 4.84
CA VAL A 52 1.60 -4.76 3.77
C VAL A 52 1.16 -3.36 4.15
N THR A 53 0.66 -3.18 5.37
CA THR A 53 0.18 -1.87 5.87
C THR A 53 1.30 -0.83 5.87
N PHE A 54 2.49 -1.21 6.33
CA PHE A 54 3.66 -0.33 6.36
C PHE A 54 4.13 0.07 4.96
N MET A 55 4.15 -0.87 4.01
CA MET A 55 4.47 -0.58 2.60
C MET A 55 3.48 0.40 1.96
N VAL A 56 2.18 0.21 2.19
CA VAL A 56 1.14 1.12 1.68
C VAL A 56 1.27 2.52 2.27
N LEU A 57 1.57 2.62 3.58
CA LEU A 57 1.80 3.92 4.24
C LEU A 57 2.99 4.66 3.65
N ILE A 58 4.15 4.00 3.50
CA ILE A 58 5.33 4.59 2.86
C ILE A 58 4.98 5.08 1.46
N TRP A 59 4.33 4.22 0.66
CA TRP A 59 3.92 4.58 -0.68
C TRP A 59 3.00 5.80 -0.69
N LEU A 60 2.04 5.87 0.25
CA LEU A 60 1.11 6.99 0.36
C LEU A 60 1.84 8.31 0.65
N PHE A 61 2.85 8.32 1.53
CA PHE A 61 3.69 9.49 1.77
C PHE A 61 4.39 9.97 0.50
N PHE A 62 4.99 9.06 -0.27
CA PHE A 62 5.62 9.40 -1.54
C PHE A 62 4.62 9.86 -2.60
N ALA A 63 3.44 9.22 -2.66
CA ALA A 63 2.40 9.55 -3.61
C ALA A 63 1.84 10.96 -3.35
N LEU A 64 1.71 11.37 -2.09
CA LEU A 64 1.28 12.72 -1.72
C LEU A 64 2.29 13.81 -2.12
N GLN A 65 3.59 13.50 -2.14
CA GLN A 65 4.64 14.43 -2.59
C GLN A 65 4.81 14.45 -4.12
N SER A 66 4.30 13.45 -4.84
CA SER A 66 4.50 13.32 -6.28
C SER A 66 3.65 14.32 -7.08
N GLU A 67 4.28 15.00 -8.05
CA GLU A 67 3.59 15.92 -8.97
C GLU A 67 2.52 15.21 -9.83
N LYS A 68 2.61 13.88 -9.98
CA LYS A 68 1.66 13.06 -10.75
C LYS A 68 0.22 13.15 -10.24
N TYR A 69 0.06 13.41 -8.94
CA TYR A 69 -1.26 13.55 -8.32
C TYR A 69 -1.62 15.01 -8.08
N ARG A 70 -0.78 15.97 -8.48
CA ARG A 70 -1.13 17.38 -8.37
C ARG A 70 -2.18 17.75 -9.41
N VAL A 71 -3.22 18.47 -8.99
CA VAL A 71 -4.16 19.15 -9.87
C VAL A 71 -3.38 20.30 -10.51
N ARG A 72 -3.27 20.28 -11.84
CA ARG A 72 -2.54 21.28 -12.62
C ARG A 72 -3.23 22.63 -12.49
#